data_AF-A0AA36FPE9-F1
#
_entry.id   AF-A0AA36FPE9-F1
#
_cell.length_a   1.000
_cell.length_b   1.000
_cell.length_c   1.000
_cell.angle_alpha   90.00
_cell.angle_beta   90.00
_cell.angle_gamma   90.00
#
_symmetry.space_group_name_H-M   'P 1'
#
loop_
_entity.id
_entity.type
_entity.pdbx_description
1 polymer ?
#
loop_
_entity_poly.entity_id
_entity_poly.type
_entity_poly.pdbx_seq_one_letter_code
_entity_poly.pdbx_strand_id
1 'polypeptide(L)'
;MKYPFDVNKAILWLGDLADLIFVFFDPIGQALCKRTLNIVEKLSEKQADRMRFYLTKADESGHENDRQRVMMQIVQELCKRPGLNRTGFDMPTIFVPSLCARTNRCVNQIEEVCKDIEKTINLTVQNTLNTLEKDCHDIASMIENKLVDDINSRKYNRKAIFHQIILVLFSFALPMFLLLMSNLSEPLFSLAGSSLKETLISYTIPLRTFWNIFTEDFRFYISIGTIVLSLLFLITAKFSFRKRTCLSRKQKYVLQEYQDFVKSSVKKKVSCSASRRHLSFSCSRLHIFLPFFFFYLKIYSLQTLSLLYLLSSIYLLTQTGKRLCVMHSSGHSLIMIYIQIGLI
;
A
#
# COMPACT_ATOMS: atom_id res chain seq x y z
N MET A 1 -19.12 -24.87 27.59
CA MET A 1 -17.85 -24.91 26.82
C MET A 1 -17.07 -23.63 27.08
N LYS A 2 -15.79 -23.71 27.43
CA LYS A 2 -14.91 -22.55 27.65
C LYS A 2 -13.84 -22.59 26.56
N TYR A 3 -13.86 -21.64 25.63
CA TYR A 3 -12.83 -21.54 24.60
C TYR A 3 -11.53 -21.02 25.22
N PRO A 4 -10.36 -21.41 24.68
CA PRO A 4 -9.07 -20.94 25.17
C PRO A 4 -8.77 -19.47 24.78
N PHE A 5 -9.70 -18.79 24.10
CA PHE A 5 -9.59 -17.40 23.68
C PHE A 5 -10.90 -16.64 23.89
N ASP A 6 -10.82 -15.31 23.90
CA ASP A 6 -11.99 -14.45 24.01
C ASP A 6 -12.72 -14.35 22.67
N VAL A 7 -13.78 -15.16 22.54
CA VAL A 7 -14.66 -15.21 21.36
C VAL A 7 -15.22 -13.82 21.00
N ASN A 8 -15.54 -12.98 21.99
CA ASN A 8 -16.14 -11.69 21.72
C ASN A 8 -15.11 -10.74 21.07
N LYS A 9 -13.87 -10.72 21.59
CA LYS A 9 -12.78 -9.94 20.99
C LYS A 9 -12.42 -10.44 19.60
N ALA A 10 -12.40 -11.76 19.39
CA ALA A 10 -12.14 -12.33 18.07
C ALA A 10 -13.19 -11.91 17.03
N ILE A 11 -14.48 -11.91 17.40
CA ILE A 11 -15.57 -11.46 16.51
C ILE A 11 -15.43 -9.97 16.18
N LEU A 12 -15.13 -9.12 17.16
CA LEU A 12 -14.93 -7.68 16.92
C LEU A 12 -13.72 -7.41 16.02
N TRP A 13 -12.63 -8.14 16.23
CA TRP A 13 -11.43 -8.04 15.40
C TRP A 13 -11.69 -8.48 13.96
N LEU A 14 -12.42 -9.58 13.77
CA LEU A 14 -12.82 -10.02 12.44
C LEU A 14 -13.73 -8.97 11.78
N GLY A 15 -14.66 -8.36 12.53
CA GLY A 15 -15.57 -7.35 12.01
C GLY A 15 -14.84 -6.18 11.37
N ASP A 16 -13.77 -5.71 12.01
CA ASP A 16 -12.92 -4.62 11.50
C ASP A 16 -12.27 -4.96 10.13
N LEU A 17 -12.15 -6.24 9.78
CA LEU A 17 -11.57 -6.71 8.52
C LEU A 17 -12.61 -7.14 7.46
N ALA A 18 -13.88 -7.31 7.85
CA ALA A 18 -14.84 -8.07 7.06
C ALA A 18 -15.60 -7.26 6.01
N ASP A 19 -15.42 -7.60 4.73
CA ASP A 19 -16.33 -7.45 3.57
C ASP A 19 -17.75 -7.02 3.89
N LEU A 20 -18.48 -8.02 4.38
CA LEU A 20 -19.87 -8.00 4.73
C LEU A 20 -20.03 -8.80 6.03
N ILE A 21 -20.98 -8.38 6.84
CA ILE A 21 -21.29 -9.04 8.10
C ILE A 21 -22.73 -9.51 8.04
N PHE A 22 -22.92 -10.82 8.13
CA PHE A 22 -24.25 -11.42 8.07
C PHE A 22 -24.69 -11.91 9.45
N VAL A 23 -25.83 -11.42 9.87
CA VAL A 23 -26.45 -11.76 11.15
C VAL A 23 -27.73 -12.54 10.85
N PHE A 24 -27.75 -13.81 11.23
CA PHE A 24 -28.85 -14.72 10.97
C PHE A 24 -29.69 -14.92 12.23
N PHE A 25 -31.00 -14.68 12.11
CA PHE A 25 -32.00 -14.99 13.11
C PHE A 25 -32.74 -16.27 12.73
N ASP A 26 -33.10 -17.08 13.72
CA ASP A 26 -33.90 -18.29 13.56
C ASP A 26 -35.29 -18.05 14.19
N PRO A 27 -36.41 -18.18 13.46
CA PRO A 27 -37.75 -17.91 13.96
C PRO A 27 -38.26 -18.94 14.98
N ILE A 28 -37.68 -20.15 15.01
CA ILE A 28 -38.09 -21.22 15.93
C ILE A 28 -37.37 -21.07 17.28
N GLY A 29 -36.12 -20.62 17.24
CA GLY A 29 -35.35 -20.31 18.44
C GLY A 29 -35.59 -18.87 18.89
N GLN A 30 -36.50 -18.65 19.84
CA GLN A 30 -36.69 -17.35 20.53
C GLN A 30 -35.46 -16.92 21.36
N ALA A 31 -34.29 -16.76 20.75
CA ALA A 31 -33.02 -16.55 21.43
C ALA A 31 -32.38 -15.22 21.06
N LEU A 32 -33.05 -14.12 21.37
CA LEU A 32 -32.45 -12.78 21.35
C LEU A 32 -31.55 -12.62 22.58
N CYS A 33 -30.45 -13.37 22.60
CA CYS A 33 -29.54 -13.42 23.73
C CYS A 33 -28.82 -12.09 23.92
N LYS A 34 -28.90 -11.51 25.13
CA LYS A 34 -28.23 -10.24 25.50
C LYS A 34 -26.75 -10.21 25.12
N ARG A 35 -26.03 -11.33 25.28
CA ARG A 35 -24.60 -11.45 24.93
C ARG A 35 -24.36 -11.24 23.43
N THR A 36 -25.14 -11.88 22.57
CA THR A 36 -24.94 -11.81 21.11
C THR A 36 -25.36 -10.44 20.58
N LEU A 37 -26.46 -9.89 21.08
CA LEU A 37 -26.90 -8.54 20.73
C LEU A 37 -25.90 -7.47 21.16
N ASN A 38 -25.23 -7.62 22.32
CA ASN A 38 -24.16 -6.70 22.72
C ASN A 38 -22.97 -6.70 21.75
N ILE A 39 -22.68 -7.84 21.10
CA ILE A 39 -21.60 -7.93 20.10
C ILE A 39 -22.05 -7.28 18.79
N VAL A 40 -23.27 -7.59 18.35
CA VAL A 40 -23.88 -6.98 17.15
C VAL A 40 -23.97 -5.46 17.29
N GLU A 41 -24.33 -4.95 18.47
CA GLU A 41 -24.35 -3.51 18.77
C GLU A 41 -22.97 -2.87 18.60
N LYS A 42 -21.94 -3.47 19.19
CA LYS A 42 -20.55 -3.00 19.04
C LYS A 42 -20.03 -3.07 17.61
N LEU A 43 -20.46 -4.07 16.83
CA LEU A 43 -20.14 -4.15 15.40
C LEU A 43 -20.88 -3.05 14.61
N SER A 44 -22.16 -2.80 14.95
CA SER A 44 -23.01 -1.79 14.29
C SER A 44 -22.47 -0.38 14.48
N GLU A 45 -21.90 -0.07 15.64
CA GLU A 45 -21.26 1.24 15.90
C GLU A 45 -20.16 1.59 14.88
N LYS A 46 -19.46 0.58 14.33
CA LYS A 46 -18.37 0.79 13.36
C LYS A 46 -18.72 0.43 11.92
N GLN A 47 -19.56 -0.58 11.70
CA GLN A 47 -19.76 -1.25 10.40
C GLN A 47 -21.25 -1.38 10.03
N ALA A 48 -22.09 -0.43 10.43
CA ALA A 48 -23.53 -0.46 10.14
C ALA A 48 -23.87 -0.62 8.65
N ASP A 49 -23.07 -0.05 7.76
CA ASP A 49 -23.24 -0.07 6.30
C ASP A 49 -22.98 -1.44 5.65
N ARG A 50 -22.10 -2.24 6.28
CA ARG A 50 -21.67 -3.57 5.80
C ARG A 50 -22.47 -4.71 6.43
N MET A 51 -23.31 -4.40 7.42
CA MET A 51 -24.09 -5.38 8.16
C MET A 51 -25.43 -5.64 7.49
N ARG A 52 -25.80 -6.93 7.37
CA ARG A 52 -27.08 -7.39 6.83
C ARG A 52 -27.71 -8.39 7.77
N PHE A 53 -29.01 -8.26 7.97
CA PHE A 53 -29.79 -9.12 8.85
C PHE A 53 -30.66 -10.05 8.01
N TYR A 54 -30.74 -11.32 8.40
CA TYR A 54 -31.48 -12.35 7.65
C TYR A 54 -32.31 -13.20 8.59
N LEU A 55 -33.53 -13.56 8.15
CA LEU A 55 -34.33 -14.58 8.81
C LEU A 55 -34.12 -15.92 8.12
N THR A 56 -33.46 -16.85 8.82
CA THR A 56 -33.20 -18.22 8.34
C THR A 56 -34.35 -19.15 8.66
N LYS A 57 -34.47 -20.29 7.95
CA LYS A 57 -35.49 -21.33 8.23
C LYS A 57 -36.93 -20.82 8.25
N ALA A 58 -37.23 -19.84 7.39
CA ALA A 58 -38.57 -19.29 7.29
C ALA A 58 -39.61 -20.34 6.84
N ASP A 59 -39.17 -21.40 6.17
CA ASP A 59 -40.00 -22.53 5.72
C ASP A 59 -40.55 -23.39 6.88
N GLU A 60 -39.82 -23.47 7.99
CA GLU A 60 -40.23 -24.21 9.18
C GLU A 60 -41.17 -23.38 10.09
N SER A 61 -41.16 -22.05 9.94
CA SER A 61 -42.01 -21.14 10.71
C SER A 61 -43.43 -21.02 10.12
N GLY A 62 -44.34 -21.86 10.63
CA GLY A 62 -45.80 -21.66 10.63
C GLY A 62 -46.46 -21.08 9.37
N HIS A 63 -47.58 -20.37 9.57
CA HIS A 63 -48.23 -19.57 8.53
C HIS A 63 -47.58 -18.19 8.42
N GLU A 64 -47.86 -17.45 7.33
CA GLU A 64 -47.29 -16.13 7.08
C GLU A 64 -47.51 -15.14 8.24
N ASN A 65 -48.70 -15.16 8.85
CA ASN A 65 -49.03 -14.32 10.00
C ASN A 65 -48.12 -14.58 11.21
N ASP A 66 -47.73 -15.84 11.45
CA ASP A 66 -46.84 -16.20 12.56
C ASP A 66 -45.42 -15.72 12.28
N ARG A 67 -44.95 -15.83 11.02
CA ARG A 67 -43.65 -15.30 10.59
C ARG A 67 -43.55 -13.79 10.73
N GLN A 68 -44.59 -13.08 10.30
CA GLN A 68 -44.65 -11.63 10.42
C GLN A 68 -44.62 -11.20 11.89
N ARG A 69 -45.31 -11.92 12.79
CA ARG A 69 -45.25 -11.67 14.23
C ARG A 69 -43.85 -11.88 14.81
N VAL A 70 -43.17 -12.97 14.45
CA VAL A 70 -41.80 -13.24 14.92
C VAL A 70 -40.81 -12.22 14.38
N MET A 71 -40.90 -11.87 13.09
CA MET A 71 -40.07 -10.82 12.48
C MET A 71 -40.28 -9.47 13.18
N MET A 72 -41.54 -9.10 13.45
CA MET A 72 -41.87 -7.88 14.19
C MET A 72 -41.28 -7.89 15.60
N GLN A 73 -41.35 -9.01 16.32
CA GLN A 73 -40.74 -9.16 17.64
C GLN A 73 -39.21 -8.97 17.60
N ILE A 74 -38.54 -9.57 16.60
CA ILE A 74 -37.10 -9.42 16.42
C ILE A 74 -36.75 -7.95 16.14
N VAL A 75 -37.44 -7.31 15.19
CA VAL A 75 -37.18 -5.90 14.84
C VAL A 75 -37.41 -5.00 16.04
N GLN A 76 -38.49 -5.19 16.81
CA GLN A 76 -38.76 -4.41 18.01
C GLN A 76 -37.65 -4.55 19.07
N GLU A 77 -37.15 -5.77 19.31
CA GLU A 77 -36.04 -5.99 20.24
C GLU A 77 -34.71 -5.39 19.76
N LEU A 78 -34.46 -5.37 18.44
CA LEU A 78 -33.30 -4.68 17.88
C LEU A 78 -33.44 -3.15 18.02
N CYS A 79 -34.64 -2.59 17.76
CA CYS A 79 -34.92 -1.16 17.89
C CYS A 79 -34.87 -0.66 19.34
N LYS A 80 -35.07 -1.53 20.35
CA LYS A 80 -34.87 -1.18 21.77
C LYS A 80 -33.43 -0.75 22.07
N ARG A 81 -32.47 -1.08 21.21
CA ARG A 81 -31.06 -0.72 21.37
C ARG A 81 -30.70 0.49 20.50
N PRO A 82 -30.24 1.60 21.11
CA PRO A 82 -29.96 2.83 20.36
C PRO A 82 -28.82 2.67 19.34
N GLY A 83 -27.88 1.74 19.55
CA GLY A 83 -26.79 1.46 18.62
C GLY A 83 -27.21 0.71 17.35
N LEU A 84 -28.34 0.01 17.36
CA LEU A 84 -28.89 -0.68 16.18
C LEU A 84 -30.04 0.09 15.51
N ASN A 85 -30.69 1.03 16.21
CA ASN A 85 -31.80 1.83 15.67
C ASN A 85 -31.40 2.85 14.57
N ARG A 86 -30.17 2.76 14.06
CA ARG A 86 -29.67 3.62 12.97
C ARG A 86 -29.78 2.95 11.60
N THR A 87 -29.87 1.63 11.56
CA THR A 87 -30.02 0.85 10.34
C THR A 87 -31.49 0.66 10.03
N GLY A 88 -31.94 1.05 8.83
CA GLY A 88 -33.24 0.60 8.33
C GLY A 88 -33.22 -0.92 8.26
N PHE A 89 -34.02 -1.57 9.11
CA PHE A 89 -34.06 -3.03 9.18
C PHE A 89 -34.84 -3.57 7.98
N ASP A 90 -34.11 -3.99 6.96
CA ASP A 90 -34.59 -4.93 5.98
C ASP A 90 -34.15 -6.34 6.41
N MET A 91 -35.10 -7.26 6.50
CA MET A 91 -34.90 -8.60 7.07
C MET A 91 -35.44 -9.66 6.09
N PRO A 92 -34.77 -9.88 4.96
CA PRO A 92 -35.20 -10.86 3.97
C PRO A 92 -35.17 -12.29 4.52
N THR A 93 -36.11 -13.10 4.05
CA THR A 93 -36.26 -14.50 4.43
C THR A 93 -35.44 -15.39 3.51
N ILE A 94 -34.55 -16.18 4.10
CA ILE A 94 -33.73 -17.16 3.39
C ILE A 94 -33.97 -18.56 3.96
N PHE A 95 -34.07 -19.54 3.08
CA PHE A 95 -34.08 -20.95 3.47
C PHE A 95 -33.36 -21.79 2.42
N VAL A 96 -32.80 -22.92 2.85
CA VAL A 96 -32.16 -23.87 1.94
C VAL A 96 -33.21 -24.92 1.57
N PRO A 97 -33.63 -25.04 0.31
CA PRO A 97 -34.63 -26.01 -0.08
C PRO A 97 -34.14 -27.44 0.23
N SER A 98 -34.83 -28.13 1.13
CA SER A 98 -34.57 -29.56 1.37
C SER A 98 -35.22 -30.39 0.27
N LEU A 99 -34.53 -31.44 -0.22
CA LEU A 99 -35.02 -32.32 -1.29
C LEU A 99 -36.38 -32.99 -1.01
N CYS A 100 -36.87 -32.93 0.25
CA CYS A 100 -38.16 -33.47 0.68
C CYS A 100 -39.19 -32.39 1.09
N ALA A 101 -38.92 -31.09 0.91
CA ALA A 101 -39.83 -30.04 1.37
C ALA A 101 -41.09 -29.93 0.48
N ARG A 102 -42.26 -29.95 1.12
CA ARG A 102 -43.58 -29.74 0.49
C ARG A 102 -43.65 -28.32 -0.10
N THR A 103 -44.30 -28.20 -1.26
CA THR A 103 -44.80 -26.97 -1.92
C THR A 103 -44.48 -25.65 -1.19
N ASN A 104 -43.63 -24.81 -1.81
CA ASN A 104 -43.13 -23.54 -1.29
C ASN A 104 -44.18 -22.71 -0.52
N ARG A 105 -44.02 -22.63 0.82
CA ARG A 105 -44.90 -21.84 1.71
C ARG A 105 -44.47 -20.38 1.88
N CYS A 106 -43.29 -20.00 1.38
CA CYS A 106 -42.72 -18.66 1.51
C CYS A 106 -41.79 -18.34 0.33
N VAL A 107 -41.61 -17.05 0.06
CA VAL A 107 -40.72 -16.54 -1.00
C VAL A 107 -39.28 -16.62 -0.49
N ASN A 108 -38.43 -17.38 -1.18
CA ASN A 108 -37.00 -17.43 -0.88
C ASN A 108 -36.31 -16.25 -1.56
N GLN A 109 -35.52 -15.48 -0.82
CA GLN A 109 -34.75 -14.35 -1.36
C GLN A 109 -33.25 -14.66 -1.47
N ILE A 110 -32.87 -15.95 -1.40
CA ILE A 110 -31.47 -16.36 -1.44
C ILE A 110 -30.77 -15.93 -2.72
N GLU A 111 -31.47 -15.88 -3.86
CA GLU A 111 -30.92 -15.42 -5.13
C GLU A 111 -30.54 -13.93 -5.09
N GLU A 112 -31.30 -13.10 -4.39
CA GLU A 112 -31.00 -11.67 -4.22
C GLU A 112 -29.78 -11.48 -3.32
N VAL A 113 -29.69 -12.25 -2.23
CA VAL A 113 -28.52 -12.26 -1.35
C VAL A 113 -27.26 -12.69 -2.09
N CYS A 114 -27.35 -13.73 -2.94
CA CYS A 114 -26.24 -14.17 -3.78
C CYS A 114 -25.79 -13.07 -4.75
N LYS A 115 -26.73 -12.33 -5.37
CA LYS A 115 -26.40 -11.20 -6.25
C LYS A 115 -25.70 -10.07 -5.51
N ASP A 116 -26.12 -9.75 -4.29
CA ASP A 116 -25.50 -8.71 -3.47
C ASP A 116 -24.08 -9.08 -3.02
N ILE A 117 -23.86 -10.36 -2.67
CA ILE A 117 -22.52 -10.89 -2.39
C ILE A 117 -21.64 -10.76 -3.64
N GLU A 118 -22.12 -11.21 -4.80
CA GLU A 118 -21.38 -11.14 -6.05
C GLU A 118 -21.03 -9.70 -6.43
N LYS A 119 -21.99 -8.78 -6.31
CA LYS A 119 -21.78 -7.35 -6.54
C LYS A 119 -20.72 -6.79 -5.60
N THR A 120 -20.76 -7.13 -4.32
CA THR A 120 -19.79 -6.66 -3.33
C THR A 120 -18.39 -7.22 -3.59
N ILE A 121 -18.29 -8.50 -3.97
CA ILE A 121 -17.02 -9.12 -4.40
C ILE A 121 -16.46 -8.35 -5.59
N ASN A 122 -17.27 -8.12 -6.63
CA ASN A 122 -16.84 -7.43 -7.84
C ASN A 122 -16.36 -6.01 -7.55
N LEU A 123 -17.09 -5.26 -6.72
CA LEU A 123 -16.70 -3.91 -6.29
C LEU A 123 -15.39 -3.93 -5.49
N THR A 124 -15.24 -4.86 -4.54
CA THR A 124 -14.05 -4.96 -3.69
C THR A 124 -12.82 -5.33 -4.52
N VAL A 125 -12.97 -6.27 -5.45
CA VAL A 125 -11.91 -6.67 -6.39
C VAL A 125 -11.51 -5.50 -7.28
N GLN A 126 -12.48 -4.77 -7.84
CA GLN A 126 -12.21 -3.59 -8.65
C GLN A 126 -11.49 -2.50 -7.85
N ASN A 127 -11.97 -2.16 -6.66
CA ASN A 127 -11.34 -1.15 -5.80
C ASN A 127 -9.91 -1.53 -5.41
N THR A 128 -9.69 -2.81 -5.08
CA THR A 128 -8.36 -3.33 -4.74
C THR A 128 -7.41 -3.24 -5.94
N LEU A 129 -7.88 -3.61 -7.14
CA LEU A 129 -7.08 -3.52 -8.36
C LEU A 129 -6.77 -2.08 -8.75
N ASN A 130 -7.75 -1.17 -8.64
CA ASN A 130 -7.56 0.25 -8.92
C ASN A 130 -6.57 0.89 -7.93
N THR A 131 -6.66 0.53 -6.66
CA THR A 131 -5.71 0.99 -5.63
C THR A 131 -4.31 0.47 -5.92
N LEU A 132 -4.18 -0.82 -6.26
CA LEU A 132 -2.89 -1.41 -6.64
C LEU A 132 -2.29 -0.73 -7.88
N GLU A 133 -3.11 -0.43 -8.89
CA GLU A 133 -2.65 0.28 -10.10
C GLU A 133 -2.14 1.69 -9.76
N LYS A 134 -2.90 2.42 -8.94
CA LYS A 134 -2.50 3.74 -8.45
C LYS A 134 -1.19 3.67 -7.65
N ASP A 135 -1.08 2.76 -6.69
CA ASP A 135 0.12 2.59 -5.87
C ASP A 135 1.34 2.26 -6.73
N CYS A 136 1.18 1.43 -7.75
CA CYS A 136 2.26 1.14 -8.70
C CYS A 136 2.67 2.39 -9.50
N HIS A 137 1.73 3.22 -9.92
CA HIS A 137 2.01 4.48 -10.60
C HIS A 137 2.76 5.46 -9.67
N ASP A 138 2.30 5.58 -8.43
CA ASP A 138 2.90 6.44 -7.42
C ASP A 138 4.34 6.00 -7.12
N ILE A 139 4.59 4.70 -6.92
CA ILE A 139 5.95 4.16 -6.75
C ILE A 139 6.83 4.46 -7.97
N ALA A 140 6.31 4.25 -9.19
CA ALA A 140 7.07 4.50 -10.40
C ALA A 140 7.46 5.98 -10.55
N SER A 141 6.55 6.90 -10.21
CA SER A 141 6.80 8.35 -10.23
C SER A 141 7.78 8.79 -9.14
N MET A 142 7.69 8.22 -7.94
CA MET A 142 8.65 8.48 -6.86
C MET A 142 10.06 8.06 -7.24
N ILE A 143 10.22 6.90 -7.91
CA ILE A 143 11.51 6.45 -8.42
C ILE A 143 12.04 7.42 -9.48
N GLU A 144 11.21 7.83 -10.43
CA GLU A 144 11.60 8.77 -11.48
C GLU A 144 12.04 10.12 -10.90
N ASN A 145 11.26 10.69 -9.99
CA ASN A 145 11.61 11.91 -9.27
C ASN A 145 12.95 11.76 -8.54
N LYS A 146 13.18 10.63 -7.88
CA LYS A 146 14.44 10.38 -7.18
C LYS A 146 15.66 10.28 -8.12
N LEU A 147 15.47 9.72 -9.31
CA LEU A 147 16.52 9.67 -10.34
C LEU A 147 16.82 11.06 -10.93
N VAL A 148 15.78 11.87 -11.16
CA VAL A 148 15.92 13.26 -11.62
C VAL A 148 16.66 14.11 -10.57
N ASP A 149 16.29 13.97 -9.30
CA ASP A 149 16.95 14.65 -8.19
C ASP A 149 18.44 14.27 -8.06
N ASP A 150 18.80 13.01 -8.32
CA ASP A 150 20.20 12.58 -8.35
C ASP A 150 20.97 13.25 -9.50
N ILE A 151 20.38 13.32 -10.70
CA ILE A 151 21.00 14.01 -11.85
C ILE A 151 21.24 15.50 -11.52
N ASN A 152 20.24 16.16 -10.94
CA ASN A 152 20.33 17.57 -10.54
C ASN A 152 21.38 17.78 -9.43
N SER A 153 21.43 16.87 -8.45
CA SER A 153 22.42 16.90 -7.37
C SER A 153 23.84 16.68 -7.90
N ARG A 154 24.04 15.80 -8.88
CA ARG A 154 25.35 15.61 -9.54
C ARG A 154 25.79 16.85 -10.32
N LYS A 155 24.88 17.48 -11.06
CA LYS A 155 25.16 18.75 -11.77
C LYS A 155 25.56 19.85 -10.79
N TYR A 156 24.81 19.99 -9.70
CA TYR A 156 25.13 20.94 -8.63
C TYR A 156 26.51 20.65 -8.01
N ASN A 157 26.78 19.40 -7.65
CA ASN A 157 28.05 18.99 -7.07
C ASN A 157 29.23 19.24 -8.02
N ARG A 158 29.08 18.97 -9.32
CA ARG A 158 30.12 19.29 -10.33
C ARG A 158 30.39 20.79 -10.40
N LYS A 159 29.32 21.60 -10.45
CA LYS A 159 29.44 23.06 -10.45
C LYS A 159 30.15 23.54 -9.18
N ALA A 160 29.75 23.05 -8.02
CA ALA A 160 30.35 23.40 -6.73
C ALA A 160 31.83 23.02 -6.65
N ILE A 161 32.21 21.82 -7.12
CA ILE A 161 33.62 21.39 -7.19
C ILE A 161 34.43 22.30 -8.12
N PHE A 162 33.89 22.67 -9.29
CA PHE A 162 34.58 23.56 -10.22
C PHE A 162 34.83 24.94 -9.61
N HIS A 163 33.81 25.55 -9.00
CA HIS A 163 33.96 26.84 -8.31
C HIS A 163 34.97 26.75 -7.17
N GLN A 164 34.97 25.65 -6.43
CA GLN A 164 35.94 25.41 -5.36
C GLN A 164 37.38 25.31 -5.90
N ILE A 165 37.60 24.56 -6.98
CA ILE A 165 38.94 24.42 -7.58
C ILE A 165 39.46 25.80 -7.99
N ILE A 166 38.62 26.64 -8.59
CA ILE A 166 38.99 28.01 -8.97
C ILE A 166 39.36 28.85 -7.74
N LEU A 167 38.54 28.85 -6.69
CA LEU A 167 38.81 29.64 -5.48
C LEU A 167 40.09 29.19 -4.77
N VAL A 168 40.34 27.88 -4.69
CA VAL A 168 41.57 27.32 -4.12
C VAL A 168 42.78 27.69 -4.99
N LEU A 169 42.66 27.63 -6.31
CA LEU A 169 43.73 28.05 -7.23
C LEU A 169 44.08 29.52 -7.04
N PHE A 170 43.10 30.43 -6.98
CA PHE A 170 43.34 31.86 -6.72
C PHE A 170 43.97 32.11 -5.35
N SER A 171 43.55 31.35 -4.34
CA SER A 171 44.12 31.47 -3.00
C SER A 171 45.61 31.16 -2.96
N PHE A 172 46.10 30.18 -3.72
CA PHE A 172 47.53 29.86 -3.80
C PHE A 172 48.29 30.70 -4.83
N ALA A 173 47.64 31.08 -5.94
CA ALA A 173 48.27 31.86 -7.01
C ALA A 173 48.64 33.28 -6.55
N LEU A 174 47.80 33.95 -5.77
CA LEU A 174 48.05 35.30 -5.27
C LEU A 174 49.31 35.44 -4.39
N PRO A 175 49.50 34.65 -3.32
CA PRO A 175 50.71 34.70 -2.51
C PRO A 175 51.94 34.20 -3.29
N MET A 176 51.79 33.24 -4.20
CA MET A 176 52.90 32.81 -5.06
C MET A 176 53.34 33.93 -6.01
N PHE A 177 52.39 34.63 -6.63
CA PHE A 177 52.67 35.80 -7.46
C PHE A 177 53.38 36.88 -6.63
N LEU A 178 52.91 37.15 -5.41
CA LEU A 178 53.54 38.10 -4.51
C LEU A 178 54.98 37.70 -4.12
N LEU A 179 55.23 36.42 -3.82
CA LEU A 179 56.57 35.91 -3.53
C LEU A 179 57.50 36.13 -4.73
N LEU A 180 57.00 35.92 -5.95
CA LEU A 180 57.76 36.10 -7.19
C LEU A 180 58.06 37.58 -7.49
N MET A 181 57.17 38.50 -7.12
CA MET A 181 57.40 39.97 -7.22
C MET A 181 58.37 40.49 -6.16
N SER A 182 58.32 39.91 -4.96
CA SER A 182 59.05 40.41 -3.79
C SER A 182 60.53 40.05 -3.82
N ASN A 183 61.32 40.76 -3.04
CA ASN A 183 62.75 40.50 -2.84
C ASN A 183 63.04 39.11 -2.19
N LEU A 184 62.02 38.40 -1.70
CA LEU A 184 62.13 37.05 -1.16
C LEU A 184 62.27 35.95 -2.23
N SER A 185 62.21 36.31 -3.52
CA SER A 185 62.36 35.33 -4.61
C SER A 185 63.81 34.86 -4.85
N GLU A 186 64.81 35.64 -4.45
CA GLU A 186 66.24 35.27 -4.57
C GLU A 186 66.64 33.94 -3.87
N PRO A 187 66.30 33.71 -2.58
CA PRO A 187 66.57 32.43 -1.93
C PRO A 187 65.79 31.28 -2.59
N LEU A 188 64.60 31.54 -3.12
CA LEU A 188 63.77 30.54 -3.78
C LEU A 188 64.37 30.11 -5.13
N PHE A 189 64.93 31.05 -5.89
CA PHE A 189 65.65 30.75 -7.13
C PHE A 189 67.01 30.10 -6.91
N SER A 190 67.65 30.34 -5.75
CA SER A 190 68.90 29.68 -5.39
C SER A 190 68.75 28.17 -5.19
N LEU A 191 67.55 27.69 -4.80
CA LEU A 191 67.22 26.26 -4.68
C LEU A 191 66.95 25.56 -6.02
N ALA A 192 66.61 26.31 -7.08
CA ALA A 192 66.13 25.75 -8.35
C ALA A 192 67.26 25.29 -9.31
N GLY A 193 68.53 25.49 -8.95
CA GLY A 193 69.68 25.20 -9.80
C GLY A 193 70.05 26.35 -10.75
N SER A 194 71.30 26.39 -11.21
CA SER A 194 71.88 27.53 -11.96
C SER A 194 71.19 27.79 -13.30
N SER A 195 70.85 26.75 -14.06
CA SER A 195 70.22 26.87 -15.37
C SER A 195 68.78 27.41 -15.30
N LEU A 196 67.99 26.95 -14.33
CA LEU A 196 66.61 27.41 -14.11
C LEU A 196 66.57 28.80 -13.46
N LYS A 197 67.53 29.12 -12.60
CA LYS A 197 67.66 30.45 -11.97
C LYS A 197 67.78 31.55 -13.03
N GLU A 198 68.67 31.38 -14.01
CA GLU A 198 68.88 32.37 -15.07
C GLU A 198 67.62 32.58 -15.93
N THR A 199 66.89 31.51 -16.24
CA THR A 199 65.63 31.60 -17.00
C THR A 199 64.51 32.27 -16.18
N LEU A 200 64.34 31.88 -14.90
CA LEU A 200 63.33 32.45 -14.01
C LEU A 200 63.57 33.94 -13.73
N ILE A 201 64.82 34.34 -13.55
CA ILE A 201 65.19 35.76 -13.40
C ILE A 201 64.77 36.53 -14.66
N SER A 202 65.08 36.02 -15.86
CA SER A 202 64.72 36.69 -17.11
C SER A 202 63.22 36.95 -17.24
N TYR A 203 62.37 36.02 -16.81
CA TYR A 203 60.90 36.18 -16.86
C TYR A 203 60.34 37.10 -15.76
N THR A 204 61.05 37.26 -14.64
CA THR A 204 60.56 38.01 -13.47
C THR A 204 61.05 39.46 -13.40
N ILE A 205 62.02 39.85 -14.24
CA ILE A 205 62.50 41.24 -14.36
C ILE A 205 61.38 42.28 -14.58
N PRO A 206 60.49 42.18 -15.60
CA PRO A 206 59.48 43.22 -15.85
C PRO A 206 58.51 43.38 -14.68
N LEU A 207 58.23 42.26 -14.03
CA LEU A 207 57.36 42.09 -12.87
C LEU A 207 57.97 42.74 -11.62
N ARG A 208 59.26 42.53 -11.35
CA ARG A 208 60.00 43.21 -10.26
C ARG A 208 60.18 44.71 -10.52
N THR A 209 60.44 45.11 -11.77
CA THR A 209 60.52 46.55 -12.13
C THR A 209 59.19 47.25 -11.85
N PHE A 210 58.07 46.62 -12.17
CA PHE A 210 56.74 47.13 -11.84
C PHE A 210 56.50 47.22 -10.33
N TRP A 211 56.91 46.19 -9.57
CA TRP A 211 56.84 46.22 -8.10
C TRP A 211 57.66 47.36 -7.50
N ASN A 212 58.78 47.70 -8.13
CA ASN A 212 59.68 48.75 -7.66
C ASN A 212 59.16 50.18 -7.88
N ILE A 213 58.10 50.38 -8.67
CA ILE A 213 57.46 51.69 -8.89
C ILE A 213 56.75 52.19 -7.61
N PHE A 214 56.31 51.28 -6.74
CA PHE A 214 55.61 51.63 -5.50
C PHE A 214 56.61 51.93 -4.36
N THR A 215 56.30 52.88 -3.48
CA THR A 215 57.08 53.18 -2.26
C THR A 215 57.04 52.00 -1.27
N GLU A 216 58.08 51.83 -0.46
CA GLU A 216 58.21 50.72 0.51
C GLU A 216 57.00 50.58 1.46
N ASP A 217 56.44 51.68 1.96
CA ASP A 217 55.24 51.66 2.81
C ASP A 217 54.02 51.06 2.08
N PHE A 218 53.81 51.44 0.81
CA PHE A 218 52.73 50.90 -0.01
C PHE A 218 52.92 49.42 -0.34
N ARG A 219 54.17 48.95 -0.53
CA ARG A 219 54.49 47.53 -0.76
C ARG A 219 54.06 46.67 0.43
N PHE A 220 54.30 47.15 1.65
CA PHE A 220 53.89 46.46 2.87
C PHE A 220 52.36 46.34 2.96
N TYR A 221 51.61 47.43 2.75
CA TYR A 221 50.14 47.40 2.75
C TYR A 221 49.56 46.48 1.66
N ILE A 222 50.12 46.49 0.44
CA ILE A 222 49.70 45.61 -0.65
C ILE A 222 49.97 44.14 -0.30
N SER A 223 51.09 43.85 0.36
CA SER A 223 51.44 42.49 0.77
C SER A 223 50.49 41.92 1.82
N ILE A 224 50.17 42.70 2.86
CA ILE A 224 49.17 42.33 3.86
C ILE A 224 47.80 42.15 3.20
N GLY A 225 47.39 43.10 2.35
CA GLY A 225 46.11 43.04 1.64
C GLY A 225 45.97 41.77 0.79
N THR A 226 47.04 41.37 0.09
CA THR A 226 47.06 40.15 -0.72
C THR A 226 46.96 38.88 0.13
N ILE A 227 47.67 38.84 1.27
CA ILE A 227 47.58 37.72 2.22
C ILE A 227 46.18 37.61 2.79
N VAL A 228 45.58 38.71 3.25
CA VAL A 228 44.21 38.74 3.77
C VAL A 228 43.21 38.28 2.71
N LEU A 229 43.33 38.76 1.47
CA LEU A 229 42.49 38.35 0.35
C LEU A 229 42.62 36.84 0.05
N SER A 230 43.84 36.30 0.08
CA SER A 230 44.09 34.87 -0.11
C SER A 230 43.42 34.00 0.96
N LEU A 231 43.41 34.47 2.22
CA LEU A 231 42.73 33.83 3.34
C LEU A 231 41.21 33.88 3.20
N LEU A 232 40.66 35.01 2.73
CA LEU A 232 39.23 35.15 2.44
C LEU A 232 38.78 34.16 1.35
N PHE A 233 39.60 33.92 0.32
CA PHE A 233 39.32 32.89 -0.68
C PHE A 233 39.33 31.46 -0.10
N LEU A 234 40.21 31.14 0.85
CA LEU A 234 40.18 29.83 1.54
C LEU A 234 38.93 29.66 2.39
N ILE A 235 38.55 30.70 3.12
CA ILE A 235 37.39 30.69 4.01
C ILE A 235 36.12 30.49 3.17
N THR A 236 35.95 31.24 2.09
CA THR A 236 34.80 31.10 1.17
C THR A 236 34.78 29.75 0.46
N ALA A 237 35.94 29.20 0.08
CA ALA A 237 36.06 27.85 -0.47
C ALA A 237 35.64 26.76 0.54
N LYS A 238 35.96 26.94 1.84
CA LYS A 238 35.55 26.01 2.92
C LYS A 238 34.04 26.03 3.16
N PHE A 239 33.42 27.21 3.21
CA PHE A 239 31.98 27.33 3.40
C PHE A 239 31.16 26.82 2.21
N SER A 240 31.72 26.90 0.99
CA SER A 240 31.07 26.44 -0.23
C SER A 240 31.08 24.90 -0.43
N PHE A 241 31.65 24.13 0.52
CA PHE A 241 31.89 22.69 0.36
C PHE A 241 30.67 21.78 0.57
N ARG A 242 29.47 22.33 0.83
CA ARG A 242 28.29 21.50 1.09
C ARG A 242 27.82 20.78 -0.17
N LYS A 243 28.33 19.56 -0.38
CA LYS A 243 27.88 18.64 -1.43
C LYS A 243 26.52 18.05 -1.06
N ARG A 244 25.66 17.90 -2.06
CA ARG A 244 24.40 17.15 -1.92
C ARG A 244 24.69 15.66 -1.99
N THR A 245 23.94 14.85 -1.25
CA THR A 245 24.01 13.39 -1.31
C THR A 245 23.56 12.90 -2.68
N CYS A 246 24.36 12.03 -3.32
CA CYS A 246 24.03 11.38 -4.59
C CYS A 246 23.82 9.89 -4.38
N LEU A 247 23.02 9.28 -5.25
CA LEU A 247 22.78 7.84 -5.27
C LEU A 247 24.03 7.10 -5.77
N SER A 248 24.35 6.00 -5.10
CA SER A 248 25.36 5.05 -5.56
C SER A 248 24.92 4.34 -6.84
N ARG A 249 25.88 3.85 -7.63
CA ARG A 249 25.60 3.07 -8.86
C ARG A 249 24.75 1.82 -8.55
N LYS A 250 24.99 1.17 -7.41
CA LYS A 250 24.19 0.02 -6.95
C LYS A 250 22.75 0.41 -6.65
N GLN A 251 22.55 1.51 -5.92
CA GLN A 251 21.22 2.02 -5.57
C GLN A 251 20.44 2.41 -6.82
N LYS A 252 21.11 3.04 -7.79
CA LYS A 252 20.49 3.39 -9.08
C LYS A 252 20.02 2.15 -9.85
N TYR A 253 20.84 1.11 -9.91
CA TYR A 253 20.48 -0.15 -10.57
C TYR A 253 19.25 -0.80 -9.92
N VAL A 254 19.25 -0.90 -8.58
CA VAL A 254 18.12 -1.46 -7.82
C VAL A 254 16.83 -0.67 -8.04
N LEU A 255 16.90 0.66 -8.05
CA LEU A 255 15.73 1.50 -8.31
C LEU A 255 15.19 1.31 -9.74
N GLN A 256 16.07 1.12 -10.73
CA GLN A 256 15.67 0.84 -12.11
C GLN A 256 15.01 -0.54 -12.22
N GLU A 257 15.58 -1.56 -11.57
CA GLU A 257 15.00 -2.90 -11.50
C GLU A 257 13.60 -2.90 -10.87
N TYR A 258 13.41 -2.17 -9.77
CA TYR A 258 12.08 -2.00 -9.17
C TYR A 258 11.11 -1.29 -10.11
N GLN A 259 11.56 -0.26 -10.84
CA GLN A 259 10.72 0.43 -11.81
C GLN A 259 10.26 -0.50 -12.95
N ASP A 260 11.16 -1.33 -13.47
CA ASP A 260 10.87 -2.29 -14.54
C ASP A 260 9.95 -3.42 -14.05
N PHE A 261 10.16 -3.88 -12.81
CA PHE A 261 9.28 -4.85 -12.17
C PHE A 261 7.85 -4.31 -11.99
N VAL A 262 7.71 -3.07 -11.50
CA VAL A 262 6.40 -2.43 -11.30
C VAL A 262 5.70 -2.22 -12.64
N LYS A 263 6.39 -1.67 -13.66
CA LYS A 263 5.81 -1.45 -14.99
C LYS A 263 5.39 -2.74 -15.69
N SER A 264 6.15 -3.82 -15.53
CA SER A 264 5.81 -5.13 -16.12
C SER A 264 4.65 -5.81 -15.39
N SER A 265 4.61 -5.71 -14.07
CA SER A 265 3.56 -6.32 -13.23
C SER A 265 2.18 -5.69 -13.45
N VAL A 266 2.12 -4.36 -13.61
CA VAL A 266 0.87 -3.63 -13.90
C VAL A 266 0.31 -4.03 -15.26
N LYS A 267 1.12 -3.98 -16.33
CA LYS A 267 0.69 -4.33 -17.70
C LYS A 267 0.10 -5.74 -17.78
N LYS A 268 0.72 -6.71 -17.11
CA LYS A 268 0.27 -8.11 -17.11
C LYS A 268 -1.08 -8.29 -16.38
N LYS A 269 -1.30 -7.58 -15.26
CA LYS A 269 -2.54 -7.70 -14.48
C LYS A 269 -3.73 -6.99 -15.13
N VAL A 270 -3.51 -5.81 -15.74
CA VAL A 270 -4.56 -5.08 -16.47
C VAL A 270 -5.10 -5.93 -17.64
N SER A 271 -4.23 -6.53 -18.45
CA SER A 271 -4.64 -7.41 -19.56
C SER A 271 -5.38 -8.67 -19.11
N CYS A 272 -4.99 -9.28 -17.98
CA CYS A 272 -5.66 -10.47 -17.45
C CYS A 272 -7.09 -10.16 -16.93
N SER A 273 -7.30 -8.98 -16.35
CA SER A 273 -8.62 -8.54 -15.87
C SER A 273 -9.59 -8.15 -16.99
N ALA A 274 -9.09 -7.59 -18.09
CA ALA A 274 -9.90 -7.30 -19.29
C ALA A 274 -10.45 -8.58 -19.93
N SER A 275 -9.67 -9.67 -19.90
CA SER A 275 -10.08 -10.97 -20.45
C SER A 275 -11.13 -11.69 -19.59
N ARG A 276 -11.13 -11.50 -18.26
CA ARG A 276 -12.15 -12.08 -17.36
C ARG A 276 -13.53 -11.43 -17.45
N ARG A 277 -13.64 -10.18 -17.92
CA ARG A 277 -14.94 -9.51 -18.14
C ARG A 277 -15.80 -10.15 -19.23
N HIS A 278 -15.24 -11.04 -20.06
CA HIS A 278 -15.96 -11.73 -21.13
C HIS A 278 -16.53 -13.11 -20.77
N LEU A 279 -16.27 -13.64 -19.57
CA LEU A 279 -16.96 -14.83 -19.08
C LEU A 279 -18.22 -14.41 -18.32
N SER A 280 -19.27 -14.13 -19.09
CA SER A 280 -20.63 -14.19 -18.57
C SER A 280 -20.87 -15.61 -18.05
N PHE A 281 -20.98 -15.74 -16.73
CA PHE A 281 -21.52 -16.96 -16.11
C PHE A 281 -23.00 -17.04 -16.52
N SER A 282 -23.26 -17.75 -17.62
CA SER A 282 -24.61 -18.07 -18.07
C SER A 282 -25.20 -19.09 -17.10
N CYS A 283 -25.93 -18.59 -16.11
CA CYS A 283 -26.61 -19.35 -15.07
C CYS A 283 -27.90 -20.00 -15.62
N SER A 284 -27.79 -20.88 -16.63
CA SER A 284 -28.95 -21.52 -17.27
C SER A 284 -28.83 -23.04 -17.46
N ARG A 285 -27.90 -23.73 -16.80
CA ARG A 285 -27.71 -25.19 -16.96
C ARG A 285 -27.37 -25.95 -15.67
N LEU A 286 -28.08 -25.65 -14.58
CA LEU A 286 -28.00 -26.46 -13.35
C LEU A 286 -29.24 -27.33 -13.08
N HIS A 287 -30.10 -27.52 -14.09
CA HIS A 287 -31.11 -28.57 -14.10
C HIS A 287 -30.78 -29.50 -15.28
N ILE A 288 -30.75 -30.83 -15.04
CA ILE A 288 -30.82 -31.94 -16.03
C ILE A 288 -29.62 -32.93 -16.10
N PHE A 289 -28.53 -32.83 -15.33
CA PHE A 289 -27.49 -33.90 -15.38
C PHE A 289 -27.03 -34.41 -14.02
N LEU A 290 -27.83 -35.31 -13.43
CA LEU A 290 -27.46 -36.19 -12.31
C LEU A 290 -28.16 -37.54 -12.55
N PRO A 291 -27.75 -38.32 -13.59
CA PRO A 291 -27.17 -39.64 -13.28
C PRO A 291 -26.20 -40.19 -14.35
N PHE A 292 -25.33 -39.39 -14.96
CA PHE A 292 -24.39 -39.89 -15.99
C PHE A 292 -23.00 -39.26 -15.87
N PHE A 293 -22.23 -39.51 -14.81
CA PHE A 293 -20.78 -39.22 -14.86
C PHE A 293 -20.01 -40.04 -13.80
N PHE A 294 -20.18 -41.36 -13.82
CA PHE A 294 -19.37 -42.30 -13.03
C PHE A 294 -18.12 -42.81 -13.77
N PHE A 295 -17.70 -42.23 -14.91
CA PHE A 295 -16.66 -42.88 -15.73
C PHE A 295 -15.58 -42.01 -16.39
N TYR A 296 -15.41 -40.74 -16.05
CA TYR A 296 -14.27 -39.97 -16.57
C TYR A 296 -13.52 -39.25 -15.46
N LEU A 297 -12.72 -40.04 -14.73
CA LEU A 297 -11.79 -39.60 -13.70
C LEU A 297 -10.36 -39.85 -14.17
N LYS A 298 -9.85 -38.98 -15.04
CA LYS A 298 -8.41 -38.73 -15.21
C LYS A 298 -8.21 -37.48 -16.05
N ILE A 299 -7.42 -36.53 -15.52
CA ILE A 299 -6.97 -35.25 -16.10
C ILE A 299 -7.84 -34.05 -15.65
N TYR A 300 -7.16 -33.08 -15.01
CA TYR A 300 -7.64 -31.88 -14.28
C TYR A 300 -7.99 -32.08 -12.79
N SER A 301 -6.92 -32.17 -12.00
CA SER A 301 -6.92 -32.13 -10.54
C SER A 301 -6.93 -30.68 -10.01
N LEU A 302 -7.61 -30.47 -8.88
CA LEU A 302 -7.64 -29.31 -7.95
C LEU A 302 -8.71 -28.20 -8.04
N GLN A 303 -9.52 -28.03 -9.09
CA GLN A 303 -10.50 -26.91 -9.12
C GLN A 303 -11.97 -27.29 -8.89
N THR A 304 -12.33 -28.57 -8.97
CA THR A 304 -13.73 -29.05 -8.80
C THR A 304 -14.03 -29.57 -7.39
N LEU A 305 -13.01 -29.74 -6.54
CA LEU A 305 -13.19 -30.17 -5.15
C LEU A 305 -13.75 -29.06 -4.23
N SER A 306 -13.56 -27.78 -4.55
CA SER A 306 -13.97 -26.67 -3.67
C SER A 306 -15.48 -26.43 -3.66
N LEU A 307 -16.16 -26.58 -4.81
CA LEU A 307 -17.61 -26.42 -4.89
C LEU A 307 -18.36 -27.62 -4.27
N LEU A 308 -17.78 -28.82 -4.38
CA LEU A 308 -18.28 -30.03 -3.74
C LEU A 308 -18.06 -30.00 -2.22
N TYR A 309 -16.97 -29.41 -1.74
CA TYR A 309 -16.77 -29.10 -0.32
C TYR A 309 -17.70 -28.00 0.18
N LEU A 310 -18.03 -27.00 -0.65
CA LEU A 310 -19.00 -25.96 -0.34
C LEU A 310 -20.41 -26.56 -0.15
N LEU A 311 -20.84 -27.42 -1.08
CA LEU A 311 -22.12 -28.10 -1.02
C LEU A 311 -22.17 -29.19 0.06
N SER A 312 -21.08 -29.93 0.30
CA SER A 312 -21.04 -30.91 1.40
C SER A 312 -20.98 -30.24 2.77
N SER A 313 -20.32 -29.09 2.90
CA SER A 313 -20.31 -28.31 4.15
C SER A 313 -21.67 -27.68 4.42
N ILE A 314 -22.37 -27.19 3.39
CA ILE A 314 -23.75 -26.70 3.50
C ILE A 314 -24.72 -27.84 3.85
N TYR A 315 -24.52 -29.04 3.30
CA TYR A 315 -25.32 -30.24 3.60
C TYR A 315 -25.01 -30.83 5.00
N LEU A 316 -23.78 -30.67 5.51
CA LEU A 316 -23.43 -31.04 6.89
C LEU A 316 -23.96 -30.01 7.90
N LEU A 317 -24.08 -28.74 7.49
CA LEU A 317 -24.63 -27.61 8.25
C LEU A 317 -26.13 -27.76 8.53
N THR A 318 -26.88 -28.47 7.69
CA THR A 318 -28.31 -28.76 7.92
C THR A 318 -28.54 -29.96 8.83
N GLN A 319 -27.57 -30.88 8.95
CA GLN A 319 -27.68 -32.10 9.78
C GLN A 319 -27.10 -31.93 11.20
N THR A 320 -26.16 -30.99 11.41
CA THR A 320 -25.47 -30.86 12.69
C THR A 320 -25.62 -29.45 13.25
N GLY A 321 -26.64 -29.25 14.10
CA GLY A 321 -26.80 -27.99 14.81
C GLY A 321 -25.59 -27.70 15.71
N LYS A 322 -24.62 -26.90 15.24
CA LYS A 322 -23.65 -26.10 16.03
C LYS A 322 -22.75 -25.20 15.15
N ARG A 323 -22.16 -24.20 15.81
CA ARG A 323 -21.99 -22.80 15.37
C ARG A 323 -20.59 -22.40 14.90
N LEU A 324 -20.59 -21.35 14.09
CA LEU A 324 -19.47 -20.47 13.67
C LEU A 324 -18.53 -21.09 12.63
N CYS A 325 -18.58 -20.57 11.40
CA CYS A 325 -17.65 -20.92 10.33
C CYS A 325 -17.01 -19.64 9.79
N VAL A 326 -15.68 -19.60 9.78
CA VAL A 326 -14.90 -18.58 9.07
C VAL A 326 -14.47 -19.21 7.76
N MET A 327 -15.09 -18.81 6.65
CA MET A 327 -14.63 -19.23 5.34
C MET A 327 -13.55 -18.27 4.85
N HIS A 328 -12.33 -18.79 4.72
CA HIS A 328 -11.25 -18.15 4.00
C HIS A 328 -11.17 -18.78 2.61
N SER A 329 -11.72 -18.10 1.59
CA SER A 329 -11.59 -18.56 0.20
C SER A 329 -10.15 -18.31 -0.28
N SER A 330 -9.38 -19.39 -0.43
CA SER A 330 -8.04 -19.34 -1.03
C SER A 330 -8.16 -19.02 -2.52
N GLY A 331 -8.19 -17.74 -2.86
CA GLY A 331 -8.16 -17.27 -4.23
C GLY A 331 -8.49 -15.79 -4.38
N HIS A 332 -9.43 -15.27 -3.59
CA HIS A 332 -9.82 -13.86 -3.57
C HIS A 332 -10.35 -13.53 -2.15
N SER A 333 -9.64 -12.66 -1.44
CA SER A 333 -9.81 -12.40 0.00
C SER A 333 -11.13 -11.67 0.31
N LEU A 334 -12.23 -12.41 0.39
CA LEU A 334 -13.46 -11.95 1.01
C LEU A 334 -13.52 -12.52 2.42
N ILE A 335 -13.58 -11.65 3.43
CA ILE A 335 -13.78 -12.08 4.82
C ILE A 335 -15.26 -11.89 5.15
N MET A 336 -15.96 -13.02 5.25
CA MET A 336 -17.38 -13.06 5.61
C MET A 336 -17.53 -13.56 7.04
N ILE A 337 -18.26 -12.81 7.86
CA ILE A 337 -18.58 -13.23 9.22
C ILE A 337 -20.04 -13.66 9.27
N TYR A 338 -20.24 -14.89 9.70
CA TYR A 338 -21.54 -15.48 9.95
C TYR A 338 -21.81 -15.46 11.46
N ILE A 339 -22.76 -14.66 11.90
CA ILE A 339 -23.25 -14.68 13.28
C ILE A 339 -24.63 -15.34 13.27
N GLN A 340 -24.68 -16.63 13.60
CA GLN A 340 -25.96 -17.31 13.79
C GLN A 340 -26.43 -17.15 15.23
N ILE A 341 -27.62 -16.58 15.39
CA ILE A 341 -28.29 -16.37 16.67
C ILE A 341 -29.30 -17.52 16.84
N GLY A 342 -28.92 -18.53 17.63
CA GLY A 342 -29.80 -19.65 18.01
C GLY A 342 -29.66 -19.98 19.50
N LEU A 343 -30.62 -20.72 20.08
CA LEU A 343 -30.63 -21.14 21.48
C LEU A 343 -29.48 -22.12 21.80
N ILE A 344 -29.01 -22.05 23.05
CA ILE A 344 -28.20 -23.09 23.72
C ILE A 344 -29.15 -24.20 24.14
#